data_AF-A0A0B2AKT3-F1
#
_entry.id   AF-A0A0B2AKT3-F1
#
_cell.length_a   1.000
_cell.length_b   1.000
_cell.length_c   1.000
_cell.angle_alpha   90.00
_cell.angle_beta   90.00
_cell.angle_gamma   90.00
#
_symmetry.space_group_name_H-M   'P 1'
#
loop_
_entity.id
_entity.type
_entity.pdbx_description
1 polymer ?
#
loop_
_entity_poly.entity_id
_entity_poly.type
_entity_poly.pdbx_seq_one_letter_code
_entity_poly.pdbx_strand_id
1 'polypeptide(L)' 'MAKKDKDARPIIKLKSTAGTGYTYVTRKNRRNDPDRLVMKKYDPVVRKHVDFREER' A
#
# COMPACT_ATOMS: atom_id res chain seq x y z
N MET A 1 -29.02 -9.04 -9.95
CA MET A 1 -27.79 -8.42 -10.49
C MET A 1 -26.67 -8.61 -9.47
N ALA A 2 -25.68 -9.46 -9.75
CA ALA A 2 -24.57 -9.68 -8.82
C ALA A 2 -23.71 -8.40 -8.77
N LYS A 3 -23.70 -7.74 -7.61
CA LYS A 3 -22.83 -6.60 -7.32
C LYS A 3 -21.40 -7.10 -7.56
N LYS A 4 -20.69 -6.55 -8.55
CA LYS A 4 -19.29 -6.89 -8.84
C LYS A 4 -18.52 -6.75 -7.52
N ASP A 5 -18.23 -7.87 -6.86
CA ASP A 5 -17.58 -7.89 -5.56
C ASP A 5 -16.28 -7.10 -5.77
N LYS A 6 -16.10 -6.01 -5.04
CA LYS A 6 -14.84 -5.28 -5.07
C LYS A 6 -13.79 -6.32 -4.72
N ASP A 7 -12.96 -6.69 -5.69
CA ASP A 7 -12.00 -7.80 -5.63
C ASP A 7 -11.48 -7.93 -4.20
N ALA A 8 -11.66 -9.09 -3.57
CA ALA A 8 -11.32 -9.29 -2.18
C ALA A 8 -9.84 -8.96 -1.91
N ARG A 9 -8.99 -9.07 -2.95
CA ARG A 9 -7.56 -8.76 -2.89
C ARG A 9 -7.19 -7.67 -3.88
N PRO A 10 -7.56 -6.40 -3.64
CA PRO A 10 -7.21 -5.31 -4.56
C PRO A 10 -5.69 -5.08 -4.58
N ILE A 11 -5.20 -4.64 -5.73
CA ILE A 11 -3.86 -4.08 -5.86
C ILE A 11 -3.88 -2.68 -5.23
N ILE A 12 -2.97 -2.45 -4.29
CA ILE A 12 -2.77 -1.19 -3.60
C ILE A 12 -1.36 -0.67 -3.85
N LYS A 13 -1.21 0.66 -3.78
CA LYS A 13 0.09 1.33 -3.83
C LYS A 13 0.46 1.78 -2.43
N LEU A 14 1.71 1.56 -2.05
CA LEU A 14 2.30 2.01 -0.81
C LEU A 14 3.30 3.10 -1.15
N LYS A 15 3.10 4.33 -0.69
CA LYS A 15 3.96 5.48 -0.97
C LYS A 15 4.85 5.79 0.23
N SER A 16 6.12 6.07 -0.07
CA SER A 16 7.11 6.46 0.94
C SER A 16 6.66 7.74 1.66
N THR A 17 6.68 7.74 2.99
CA THR A 17 6.45 8.94 3.79
C THR A 17 7.64 9.89 3.77
N ALA A 18 8.78 9.49 3.21
CA ALA A 18 9.96 10.35 3.08
C ALA A 18 9.84 11.39 1.95
N GLY A 19 8.71 11.44 1.23
CA GLY A 19 8.47 12.45 0.18
C GLY A 19 9.21 12.20 -1.13
N THR A 20 9.86 11.04 -1.28
CA THR A 20 10.67 10.67 -2.46
C THR A 20 9.83 10.32 -3.69
N GLY A 21 8.52 10.12 -3.52
CA GLY A 21 7.63 9.63 -4.56
C GLY A 21 7.78 8.13 -4.86
N TYR A 22 8.69 7.43 -4.19
CA TYR A 22 8.87 5.99 -4.39
C TYR A 22 7.65 5.23 -3.89
N THR A 23 7.18 4.27 -4.70
CA THR A 23 5.98 3.49 -4.43
C THR A 23 6.21 1.99 -4.63
N TYR A 24 5.67 1.20 -3.71
CA TYR A 24 5.54 -0.24 -3.86
C TYR A 24 4.12 -0.60 -4.27
N VAL A 25 3.99 -1.65 -5.07
CA VAL A 25 2.70 -2.23 -5.43
C VAL A 25 2.56 -3.56 -4.70
N THR A 26 1.44 -3.77 -4.02
CA THR A 26 1.14 -5.05 -3.37
C THR A 26 -0.34 -5.36 -3.45
N ARG A 27 -0.73 -6.60 -3.16
CA ARG A 27 -2.13 -7.00 -2.99
C ARG A 27 -2.38 -7.12 -1.50
N LYS A 28 -3.42 -6.46 -0.98
CA LYS A 28 -3.89 -6.68 0.40
C LYS A 28 -5.25 -7.34 0.39
N ASN A 29 -5.61 -8.09 1.44
CA ASN A 29 -6.96 -8.59 1.59
C ASN A 29 -7.80 -7.54 2.35
N ARG A 30 -8.72 -6.88 1.66
CA ARG A 30 -9.55 -5.80 2.25
C ARG A 30 -10.52 -6.31 3.32
N ARG A 31 -10.78 -7.62 3.38
CA ARG A 31 -11.63 -8.23 4.41
C ARG A 31 -10.92 -8.38 5.76
N ASN A 32 -9.61 -8.67 5.73
CA ASN A 32 -8.82 -8.83 6.95
C ASN A 32 -8.25 -7.48 7.42
N ASP A 33 -7.82 -6.65 6.48
CA ASP A 33 -7.19 -5.35 6.74
C ASP A 33 -8.02 -4.23 6.07
N PRO A 34 -9.14 -3.81 6.71
CA PRO A 34 -10.01 -2.76 6.16
C PRO A 34 -9.35 -1.38 6.18
N ASP A 35 -8.45 -1.13 7.13
CA ASP A 35 -7.76 0.15 7.32
C ASP A 35 -6.62 0.38 6.33
N ARG A 36 -6.07 1.61 6.33
CA ARG A 36 -4.91 1.97 5.49
C ARG A 36 -3.67 1.24 5.99
N LEU A 37 -3.02 0.50 5.10
CA LEU A 37 -1.82 -0.24 5.43
C LEU A 37 -0.63 0.71 5.64
N VAL A 38 0.10 0.49 6.73
CA VAL A 38 1.39 1.16 6.99
C VAL A 38 2.44 0.09 7.19
N MET A 39 3.52 0.15 6.41
CA MET A 39 4.62 -0.80 6.51
C MET A 39 5.96 -0.08 6.47
N LYS A 40 6.89 -0.50 7.32
CA LYS A 40 8.26 -0.02 7.25
C LYS A 40 9.00 -0.78 6.14
N LYS A 41 9.44 -0.07 5.11
CA LYS A 41 10.18 -0.63 3.96
C LYS A 41 11.37 0.24 3.61
N TYR A 42 12.34 -0.38 2.93
CA TYR A 42 13.49 0.34 2.41
C TYR A 42 13.06 1.31 1.31
N ASP A 43 13.49 2.56 1.40
CA ASP A 43 13.38 3.53 0.32
C ASP A 43 14.77 3.69 -0.34
N PRO A 44 14.91 3.35 -1.63
CA PRO A 44 16.20 3.42 -2.32
C PRO A 44 16.71 4.84 -2.56
N VAL A 45 15.83 5.86 -2.49
CA VAL A 45 16.19 7.26 -2.73
C VAL A 45 16.86 7.85 -1.48
N VAL A 46 16.26 7.66 -0.30
CA VAL A 46 16.85 8.11 0.99
C VAL A 46 17.77 7.07 1.63
N ARG A 47 17.84 5.86 1.06
CA ARG A 47 18.68 4.73 1.50
C ARG A 47 18.43 4.31 2.95
N LYS A 48 17.18 4.38 3.39
CA LYS A 48 16.76 4.08 4.76
C LYS A 48 15.43 3.36 4.78
N HIS A 49 15.17 2.62 5.85
CA HIS A 49 13.86 2.06 6.11
C HIS A 49 12.94 3.13 6.69
N VAL A 50 11.91 3.48 5.93
CA VAL A 50 10.92 4.49 6.27
C VAL A 50 9.54 3.88 6.23
N ASP A 51 8.56 4.58 6.77
CA ASP A 51 7.18 4.13 6.69
C ASP A 51 6.65 4.35 5.27
N PHE A 52 5.92 3.37 4.78
CA PHE A 52 5.19 3.43 3.54
C PHE A 52 3.70 3.33 3.85
N ARG A 53 2.91 4.27 3.35
CA ARG A 53 1.46 4.34 3.60
C ARG A 53 0.70 4.02 2.33
N GLU A 54 -0.42 3.34 2.48
CA GLU A 54 -1.34 3.08 1.38
C GLU A 54 -1.87 4.39 0.78
N GLU A 55 -1.61 4.55 -0.52
CA GLU A 55 -2.16 5.60 -1.37
C GLU A 55 -3.27 4.95 -2.22
N ARG A 56 -4.48 5.47 -2.08
CA ARG A 56 -5.71 4.96 -2.69
C ARG A 56 -6.24 5.93 -3.72
#